data_AF-A0A0J8UCB3-F1
#
_entry.id   AF-A0A0J8UCB3-F1
#
_cell.length_a   1.000
_cell.length_b   1.000
_cell.length_c   1.000
_cell.angle_alpha   90.00
_cell.angle_beta   90.00
_cell.angle_gamma   90.00
#
_symmetry.space_group_name_H-M   'P 1'
#
loop_
_entity.id
_entity.type
_entity.pdbx_description
1 polymer ?
#
loop_
_entity_poly.entity_id
_entity_poly.type
_entity_poly.pdbx_seq_one_letter_code
_entity_poly.pdbx_strand_id
1 'polypeptide(L)'
;MVQLLPKSWVRFRLLLDELLTDSLGRFRNTFCALGSEHALYRRRISGVYSKSFLQSSPHIRAILDAVIQQRILPILARTAEKEEPIDILALNLAYGLDFVSAFIFGLPRGVRFLENTASREDWLDLYDQTHPSKNMFWLTEHPVLSQVASLFGIPLIPRNFLKAKRELENWAMKRIKLSEDVLSNNPTDETISPGHMPLLYHALKTGIELEQGEKRNGRFEPNNIQRHELASECLDHLGITFSYVILNLSRNLEIQEQLRQELLSISQPFRYHNEKRTELPTPQTLEALPFLNAVIKESLRLRNTAPTLNPRITPTGRKVTIGPCDNVPAGTRVGAFAWCLHRNEEGYPNPRTWDPMRWIVDSSDPKAGARERWWWAFGSGSRQCLGQNLAFECDGSEQLILKIERVET
;
A
#
# COMPACT_ATOMS: atom_id res chain seq x y z
N MET A 1 -3.60 -19.92 14.37
CA MET A 1 -3.49 -21.21 13.63
C MET A 1 -2.20 -21.17 12.82
N VAL A 2 -1.21 -22.01 13.15
CA VAL A 2 0.10 -22.07 12.49
C VAL A 2 0.09 -23.24 11.52
N GLN A 3 0.24 -22.98 10.21
CA GLN A 3 0.39 -24.03 9.20
C GLN A 3 1.89 -24.32 9.02
N LEU A 4 2.32 -25.55 9.27
CA LEU A 4 3.71 -26.00 9.15
C LEU A 4 3.86 -26.82 7.86
N LEU A 5 4.80 -26.45 6.98
CA LEU A 5 5.14 -27.23 5.79
C LEU A 5 6.50 -27.97 5.97
N PRO A 6 6.66 -29.20 5.47
CA PRO A 6 7.88 -30.00 5.69
C PRO A 6 9.15 -29.39 5.09
N LYS A 7 10.29 -29.58 5.79
CA LYS A 7 11.64 -29.12 5.39
C LYS A 7 12.07 -29.47 3.97
N SER A 8 11.71 -30.66 3.48
CA SER A 8 12.10 -31.16 2.15
C SER A 8 11.45 -30.37 1.02
N TRP A 9 10.21 -29.93 1.21
CA TRP A 9 9.45 -29.16 0.23
C TRP A 9 9.94 -27.71 0.11
N VAL A 10 10.33 -27.08 1.22
CA VAL A 10 10.84 -25.70 1.23
C VAL A 10 12.21 -25.60 0.56
N ARG A 11 13.11 -26.55 0.84
CA ARG A 11 14.47 -26.56 0.26
C ARG A 11 14.47 -26.90 -1.23
N PHE A 12 13.63 -27.84 -1.66
CA PHE A 12 13.45 -28.19 -3.07
C PHE A 12 12.83 -27.03 -3.87
N ARG A 13 11.87 -26.29 -3.29
CA ARG A 13 11.25 -25.12 -3.92
C ARG A 13 12.20 -23.93 -4.04
N LEU A 14 13.00 -23.63 -3.01
CA LEU A 14 14.02 -22.57 -3.09
C LEU A 14 15.11 -22.87 -4.13
N LEU A 15 15.54 -24.14 -4.23
CA LEU A 15 16.51 -24.60 -5.23
C LEU A 15 15.92 -24.64 -6.66
N LEU A 16 14.63 -24.94 -6.83
CA LEU A 16 13.99 -24.88 -8.14
C LEU A 16 13.61 -23.46 -8.56
N ASP A 17 13.26 -22.57 -7.63
CA ASP A 17 13.10 -21.14 -7.91
C ASP A 17 14.43 -20.51 -8.36
N GLU A 18 15.57 -21.02 -7.87
CA GLU A 18 16.91 -20.66 -8.37
C GLU A 18 17.22 -21.20 -9.78
N LEU A 19 16.59 -22.29 -10.21
CA LEU A 19 16.84 -22.96 -11.50
C LEU A 19 15.88 -22.53 -12.61
N LEU A 20 14.70 -21.99 -12.29
CA LEU A 20 13.62 -21.73 -13.25
C LEU A 20 13.40 -20.25 -13.63
N THR A 21 14.18 -19.34 -13.08
CA THR A 21 14.19 -17.93 -13.50
C THR A 21 15.33 -17.70 -14.49
N ASP A 22 15.09 -17.97 -15.78
CA ASP A 22 16.04 -17.58 -16.82
C ASP A 22 15.68 -16.21 -17.42
N SER A 23 16.73 -15.46 -17.77
CA SER A 23 16.81 -14.11 -18.38
C SER A 23 16.42 -12.85 -17.58
N LEU A 24 15.69 -12.91 -16.45
CA LEU A 24 15.40 -11.73 -15.61
C LEU A 24 15.86 -11.96 -14.16
N GLY A 25 17.18 -12.13 -14.02
CA GLY A 25 17.82 -12.55 -12.78
C GLY A 25 17.41 -11.75 -11.54
N ARG A 26 17.25 -12.46 -10.42
CA ARG A 26 17.79 -12.11 -9.10
C ARG A 26 17.49 -10.74 -8.46
N PHE A 27 16.58 -9.90 -8.95
CA PHE A 27 16.29 -8.63 -8.30
C PHE A 27 15.42 -8.85 -7.06
N ARG A 28 16.07 -8.91 -5.89
CA ARG A 28 15.36 -8.86 -4.63
C ARG A 28 15.14 -7.41 -4.25
N ASN A 29 13.90 -7.08 -3.97
CA ASN A 29 13.46 -5.77 -3.53
C ASN A 29 13.07 -5.86 -2.03
N THR A 30 12.59 -4.76 -1.43
CA THR A 30 12.21 -4.71 -0.02
C THR A 30 11.15 -5.76 0.34
N PHE A 31 10.26 -6.14 -0.59
CA PHE A 31 9.15 -7.05 -0.34
C PHE A 31 9.55 -8.53 -0.43
N CYS A 32 10.49 -8.88 -1.33
CA CYS A 32 10.90 -10.27 -1.55
C CYS A 32 12.27 -10.64 -0.94
N ALA A 33 13.00 -9.68 -0.35
CA ALA A 33 14.20 -9.95 0.44
C ALA A 33 13.93 -10.93 1.59
N LEU A 34 14.79 -11.94 1.77
CA LEU A 34 14.58 -13.02 2.76
C LEU A 34 15.53 -12.94 3.96
N GLY A 35 16.73 -12.37 3.78
CA GLY A 35 17.76 -12.32 4.80
C GLY A 35 18.04 -10.92 5.35
N SER A 36 19.32 -10.69 5.66
CA SER A 36 19.84 -9.41 6.18
C SER A 36 19.74 -8.28 5.15
N GLU A 37 19.63 -8.59 3.85
CA GLU A 37 19.49 -7.61 2.78
C GLU A 37 18.20 -6.77 2.91
N HIS A 38 17.16 -7.31 3.54
CA HIS A 38 15.94 -6.55 3.80
C HIS A 38 16.21 -5.28 4.63
N ALA A 39 17.09 -5.35 5.62
CA ALA A 39 17.40 -4.20 6.47
C ALA A 39 18.08 -3.08 5.66
N LEU A 40 18.87 -3.44 4.65
CA LEU A 40 19.49 -2.51 3.72
C LEU A 40 18.43 -1.83 2.86
N TYR A 41 17.61 -2.60 2.15
CA TYR A 41 16.56 -2.07 1.27
C TYR A 41 15.57 -1.18 2.02
N ARG A 42 15.12 -1.62 3.20
CA ARG A 42 14.25 -0.83 4.08
C ARG A 42 14.88 0.51 4.46
N ARG A 43 16.18 0.55 4.74
CA ARG A 43 16.89 1.77 5.16
C ARG A 43 16.93 2.82 4.05
N ARG A 44 17.03 2.40 2.78
CA ARG A 44 17.04 3.33 1.63
C ARG A 44 15.82 4.24 1.60
N ILE A 45 14.65 3.69 1.97
CA ILE A 45 13.36 4.36 1.79
C ILE A 45 12.66 4.76 3.10
N SER A 46 13.13 4.29 4.27
CA SER A 46 12.45 4.58 5.54
C SER A 46 12.31 6.07 5.84
N GLY A 47 13.24 6.90 5.35
CA GLY A 47 13.19 8.35 5.52
C GLY A 47 11.95 9.00 4.90
N VAL A 48 11.62 8.65 3.64
CA VAL A 48 10.47 9.22 2.93
C VAL A 48 9.12 8.72 3.43
N TYR A 49 9.11 7.60 4.17
CA TYR A 49 7.93 7.06 4.85
C TYR A 49 7.80 7.51 6.31
N SER A 50 8.77 8.29 6.82
CA SER A 50 8.71 8.80 8.18
C SER A 50 7.56 9.81 8.32
N LYS A 51 6.87 9.75 9.46
CA LYS A 51 5.77 10.66 9.78
C LYS A 51 6.19 12.12 9.66
N SER A 52 7.37 12.47 10.20
CA SER A 52 7.92 13.82 10.11
C SER A 52 8.09 14.30 8.67
N PHE A 53 8.63 13.45 7.78
CA PHE A 53 8.82 13.81 6.39
C PHE A 53 7.50 14.02 5.66
N LEU A 54 6.56 13.07 5.82
CA LEU A 54 5.27 13.12 5.14
C LEU A 54 4.50 14.38 5.53
N GLN A 55 4.46 14.70 6.82
CA GLN A 55 3.70 15.82 7.36
C GLN A 55 4.32 17.19 7.06
N SER A 56 5.65 17.27 6.91
CA SER A 56 6.33 18.53 6.59
C SER A 56 6.57 18.74 5.09
N SER A 57 6.30 17.74 4.25
CA SER A 57 6.67 17.78 2.84
C SER A 57 5.70 18.65 2.03
N PRO A 58 6.17 19.74 1.39
CA PRO A 58 5.35 20.53 0.49
C PRO A 58 4.92 19.73 -0.75
N HIS A 59 5.68 18.68 -1.11
CA HIS A 59 5.31 17.82 -2.23
C HIS A 59 4.14 16.91 -1.90
N ILE A 60 4.13 16.28 -0.72
CA ILE A 60 2.98 15.48 -0.27
C ILE A 60 1.73 16.34 -0.19
N ARG A 61 1.87 17.56 0.35
CA ARG A 61 0.77 18.50 0.46
C ARG A 61 0.19 18.88 -0.90
N ALA A 62 1.04 19.17 -1.89
CA ALA A 62 0.61 19.47 -3.25
C ALA A 62 -0.02 18.26 -3.95
N ILE A 63 0.47 17.04 -3.69
CA ILE A 63 -0.14 15.80 -4.20
C ILE A 63 -1.56 15.62 -3.63
N LEU A 64 -1.73 15.76 -2.31
CA LEU A 64 -3.04 15.68 -1.65
C LEU A 64 -4.00 16.74 -2.20
N ASP A 65 -3.55 17.99 -2.34
CA ASP A 65 -4.36 19.06 -2.95
C ASP A 65 -4.82 18.70 -4.36
N ALA A 66 -3.89 18.24 -5.21
CA ALA A 66 -4.21 17.89 -6.58
C ALA A 66 -5.18 16.71 -6.66
N VAL A 67 -4.90 15.61 -5.97
CA VAL A 67 -5.71 14.38 -6.08
C VAL A 67 -7.07 14.55 -5.41
N ILE A 68 -7.14 15.22 -4.26
CA ILE A 68 -8.40 15.47 -3.55
C ILE A 68 -9.18 16.60 -4.23
N GLN A 69 -8.64 17.81 -4.18
CA GLN A 69 -9.40 19.00 -4.50
C GLN A 69 -9.61 19.22 -6.01
N GLN A 70 -8.66 18.77 -6.83
CA GLN A 70 -8.68 19.03 -8.28
C GLN A 70 -9.21 17.83 -9.08
N ARG A 71 -9.19 16.60 -8.52
CA ARG A 71 -9.61 15.39 -9.24
C ARG A 71 -10.87 14.74 -8.65
N ILE A 72 -10.82 14.18 -7.44
CA ILE A 72 -11.94 13.38 -6.91
C ILE A 72 -13.15 14.24 -6.49
N LEU A 73 -12.93 15.41 -5.86
CA LEU A 73 -14.05 16.25 -5.42
C LEU A 73 -14.94 16.77 -6.55
N PRO A 74 -14.39 17.28 -7.68
CA PRO A 74 -15.21 17.63 -8.83
C PRO A 74 -16.00 16.46 -9.43
N ILE A 75 -15.48 15.24 -9.34
CA ILE A 75 -16.20 14.04 -9.81
C ILE A 75 -17.43 13.83 -8.93
N LEU A 76 -17.24 13.80 -7.61
CA LEU A 76 -18.32 13.54 -6.65
C LEU A 76 -19.39 14.62 -6.68
N ALA A 77 -19.01 15.89 -6.67
CA ALA A 77 -19.97 16.99 -6.72
C ALA A 77 -20.84 16.94 -8.00
N ARG A 78 -20.23 16.68 -9.17
CA ARG A 78 -20.99 16.53 -10.42
C ARG A 78 -21.90 15.30 -10.40
N THR A 79 -21.44 14.20 -9.82
CA THR A 79 -22.23 12.97 -9.71
C THR A 79 -23.44 13.19 -8.80
N ALA A 80 -23.26 13.90 -7.69
CA ALA A 80 -24.34 14.22 -6.76
C ALA A 80 -25.33 15.23 -7.31
N GLU A 81 -24.87 16.28 -8.02
CA GLU A 81 -25.76 17.22 -8.73
C GLU A 81 -26.67 16.51 -9.75
N LYS A 82 -26.18 15.41 -10.33
CA LYS A 82 -26.93 14.59 -11.30
C LYS A 82 -27.71 13.44 -10.67
N GLU A 83 -27.51 13.18 -9.38
CA GLU A 83 -28.04 12.00 -8.68
C GLU A 83 -27.70 10.67 -9.38
N GLU A 84 -26.51 10.58 -9.99
CA GLU A 84 -26.06 9.38 -10.70
C GLU A 84 -25.34 8.41 -9.74
N PRO A 85 -25.57 7.09 -9.85
CA PRO A 85 -24.79 6.12 -9.08
C PRO A 85 -23.33 6.08 -9.55
N ILE A 86 -22.40 5.94 -8.62
CA ILE A 86 -20.97 5.80 -8.90
C ILE A 86 -20.38 4.57 -8.24
N ASP A 87 -19.51 3.86 -8.97
CA ASP A 87 -18.73 2.77 -8.41
C ASP A 87 -17.59 3.32 -7.53
N ILE A 88 -17.86 3.38 -6.22
CA ILE A 88 -16.89 3.81 -5.20
C ILE A 88 -15.66 2.90 -5.16
N LEU A 89 -15.77 1.61 -5.49
CA LEU A 89 -14.60 0.73 -5.50
C LEU A 89 -13.63 1.16 -6.61
N ALA A 90 -14.13 1.35 -7.82
CA ALA A 90 -13.33 1.80 -8.96
C ALA A 90 -12.77 3.23 -8.76
N LEU A 91 -13.58 4.13 -8.19
CA LEU A 91 -13.16 5.50 -7.88
C LEU A 91 -12.04 5.53 -6.85
N ASN A 92 -12.17 4.77 -5.77
CA ASN A 92 -11.16 4.69 -4.73
C ASN A 92 -9.88 4.01 -5.25
N LEU A 93 -9.98 2.92 -6.02
CA LEU A 93 -8.81 2.34 -6.66
C LEU A 93 -8.04 3.38 -7.50
N ALA A 94 -8.76 4.20 -8.27
CA ALA A 94 -8.17 5.30 -9.02
C ALA A 94 -7.53 6.35 -8.12
N TYR A 95 -8.20 6.77 -7.05
CA TYR A 95 -7.67 7.73 -6.08
C TYR A 95 -6.35 7.27 -5.45
N GLY A 96 -6.31 6.04 -4.96
CA GLY A 96 -5.11 5.46 -4.34
C GLY A 96 -3.96 5.35 -5.35
N LEU A 97 -4.24 4.90 -6.57
CA LEU A 97 -3.23 4.80 -7.62
C LEU A 97 -2.72 6.18 -8.08
N ASP A 98 -3.59 7.17 -8.22
CA ASP A 98 -3.20 8.56 -8.52
C ASP A 98 -2.28 9.12 -7.43
N PHE A 99 -2.66 8.96 -6.17
CA PHE A 99 -1.86 9.42 -5.03
C PHE A 99 -0.51 8.73 -4.94
N VAL A 100 -0.50 7.39 -4.92
CA VAL A 100 0.73 6.62 -4.73
C VAL A 100 1.65 6.75 -5.94
N SER A 101 1.13 6.74 -7.17
CA SER A 101 1.98 6.97 -8.35
C SER A 101 2.58 8.38 -8.37
N ALA A 102 1.86 9.39 -7.88
CA ALA A 102 2.41 10.74 -7.71
C ALA A 102 3.43 10.82 -6.57
N PHE A 103 3.26 10.07 -5.49
CA PHE A 103 4.28 9.91 -4.45
C PHE A 103 5.56 9.27 -5.01
N ILE A 104 5.42 8.26 -5.87
CA ILE A 104 6.56 7.54 -6.43
C ILE A 104 7.29 8.37 -7.48
N PHE A 105 6.55 8.91 -8.45
CA PHE A 105 7.10 9.48 -9.69
C PHE A 105 6.87 11.01 -9.82
N GLY A 106 6.14 11.65 -8.91
CA GLY A 106 5.70 13.04 -9.00
C GLY A 106 4.41 13.20 -9.82
N LEU A 107 3.62 14.24 -9.54
CA LEU A 107 2.31 14.51 -10.16
C LEU A 107 2.30 14.43 -11.71
N PRO A 108 3.25 15.05 -12.44
CA PRO A 108 3.21 15.04 -13.91
C PRO A 108 3.48 13.66 -14.53
N ARG A 109 4.06 12.73 -13.76
CA ARG A 109 4.50 11.40 -14.20
C ARG A 109 3.69 10.26 -13.59
N GLY A 110 2.93 10.57 -12.54
CA GLY A 110 1.93 9.69 -11.96
C GLY A 110 0.79 9.39 -12.94
N VAL A 111 -0.12 8.52 -12.52
CA VAL A 111 -1.34 8.26 -13.26
C VAL A 111 -2.41 9.32 -12.98
N ARG A 112 -3.42 9.35 -13.85
CA ARG A 112 -4.61 10.21 -13.75
C ARG A 112 -5.86 9.37 -13.96
N PHE A 113 -5.94 8.24 -13.27
CA PHE A 113 -7.01 7.25 -13.38
C PHE A 113 -8.35 7.76 -12.87
N LEU A 114 -8.37 8.80 -12.05
CA LEU A 114 -9.62 9.48 -11.67
C LEU A 114 -10.29 10.16 -12.88
N GLU A 115 -9.49 10.70 -13.81
CA GLU A 115 -9.99 11.47 -14.95
C GLU A 115 -9.96 10.66 -16.26
N ASN A 116 -9.15 9.60 -16.33
CA ASN A 116 -9.00 8.74 -17.50
C ASN A 116 -9.36 7.28 -17.15
N THR A 117 -10.67 7.01 -17.19
CA THR A 117 -11.24 5.68 -16.93
C THR A 117 -10.74 4.61 -17.90
N ALA A 118 -10.58 4.92 -19.20
CA ALA A 118 -10.10 3.96 -20.18
C ALA A 118 -8.67 3.48 -19.85
N SER A 119 -7.76 4.43 -19.57
CA SER A 119 -6.39 4.09 -19.17
C SER A 119 -6.34 3.36 -17.82
N ARG A 120 -7.29 3.62 -16.92
CA ARG A 120 -7.42 2.91 -15.65
C ARG A 120 -7.81 1.45 -15.89
N GLU A 121 -8.82 1.21 -16.70
CA GLU A 121 -9.31 -0.13 -17.02
C GLU A 121 -8.23 -0.96 -17.72
N ASP A 122 -7.56 -0.40 -18.72
CA ASP A 122 -6.42 -1.05 -19.38
C ASP A 122 -5.32 -1.45 -18.39
N TRP A 123 -5.01 -0.59 -17.41
CA TRP A 123 -3.99 -0.87 -16.41
C TRP A 123 -4.45 -1.89 -15.37
N LEU A 124 -5.71 -1.85 -14.94
CA LEU A 124 -6.26 -2.81 -13.99
C LEU A 124 -6.36 -4.21 -14.62
N ASP A 125 -6.75 -4.31 -15.89
CA ASP A 125 -6.74 -5.57 -16.64
C ASP A 125 -5.33 -6.14 -16.78
N LEU A 126 -4.35 -5.26 -17.01
CA LEU A 126 -2.94 -5.62 -17.01
C LEU A 126 -2.47 -6.12 -15.64
N TYR A 127 -2.89 -5.44 -14.57
CA TYR A 127 -2.56 -5.80 -13.19
C TYR A 127 -3.20 -7.14 -12.79
N ASP A 128 -4.47 -7.39 -13.08
CA ASP A 128 -5.14 -8.67 -12.78
C ASP A 128 -4.50 -9.84 -13.54
N GLN A 129 -4.04 -9.61 -14.78
CA GLN A 129 -3.31 -10.63 -15.55
C GLN A 129 -1.94 -10.97 -14.95
N THR A 130 -1.31 -10.05 -14.21
CA THR A 130 -0.01 -10.26 -13.53
C THR A 130 -0.15 -10.71 -12.08
N HIS A 131 -1.26 -10.37 -11.43
CA HIS A 131 -1.58 -10.74 -10.05
C HIS A 131 -2.95 -11.45 -9.94
N PRO A 132 -3.16 -12.53 -10.71
CA PRO A 132 -4.48 -13.16 -10.83
C PRO A 132 -4.87 -13.81 -9.52
N SER A 133 -5.80 -13.20 -8.78
CA SER A 133 -6.21 -13.63 -7.44
C SER A 133 -6.54 -15.14 -7.35
N LYS A 134 -7.20 -15.69 -8.37
CA LYS A 134 -7.56 -17.12 -8.47
C LYS A 134 -6.39 -18.05 -8.73
N ASN A 135 -5.29 -17.55 -9.30
CA ASN A 135 -4.12 -18.32 -9.71
C ASN A 135 -2.87 -18.02 -8.89
N MET A 136 -2.94 -17.06 -7.95
CA MET A 136 -1.84 -16.71 -7.05
C MET A 136 -1.31 -17.93 -6.28
N PHE A 137 -2.17 -18.90 -5.92
CA PHE A 137 -1.73 -20.15 -5.31
C PHE A 137 -0.73 -20.89 -6.21
N TRP A 138 -1.01 -21.05 -7.50
CA TRP A 138 -0.13 -21.76 -8.42
C TRP A 138 1.17 -20.99 -8.68
N LEU A 139 1.07 -19.68 -8.86
CA LEU A 139 2.23 -18.80 -9.06
C LEU A 139 3.17 -18.79 -7.86
N THR A 140 2.62 -18.73 -6.65
CA THR A 140 3.42 -18.61 -5.44
C THR A 140 3.81 -19.96 -4.89
N GLU A 141 2.88 -20.92 -4.78
CA GLU A 141 3.07 -22.19 -4.08
C GLU A 141 3.68 -23.30 -4.94
N HIS A 142 3.39 -23.29 -6.24
CA HIS A 142 3.82 -24.33 -7.17
C HIS A 142 4.25 -23.77 -8.54
N PRO A 143 5.27 -22.88 -8.60
CA PRO A 143 5.71 -22.26 -9.84
C PRO A 143 6.21 -23.29 -10.86
N VAL A 144 6.94 -24.31 -10.38
CA VAL A 144 7.43 -25.44 -11.19
C VAL A 144 6.28 -26.19 -11.86
N LEU A 145 5.25 -26.53 -11.07
CA LEU A 145 4.11 -27.28 -11.58
C LEU A 145 3.35 -26.46 -12.61
N SER A 146 3.24 -25.14 -12.39
CA SER A 146 2.64 -24.21 -13.36
C SER A 146 3.39 -24.23 -14.69
N GLN A 147 4.73 -24.27 -14.66
CA GLN A 147 5.55 -24.36 -15.86
C GLN A 147 5.39 -25.72 -16.56
N VAL A 148 5.53 -26.81 -15.82
CA VAL A 148 5.38 -28.18 -16.37
C VAL A 148 3.98 -28.38 -16.96
N ALA A 149 2.93 -27.95 -16.26
CA ALA A 149 1.55 -28.04 -16.74
C ALA A 149 1.37 -27.28 -18.06
N SER A 150 2.06 -26.15 -18.24
CA SER A 150 1.99 -25.38 -19.49
C SER A 150 2.60 -26.12 -20.70
N LEU A 151 3.63 -26.95 -20.49
CA LEU A 151 4.19 -27.82 -21.53
C LEU A 151 3.18 -28.85 -22.04
N PHE A 152 2.23 -29.26 -21.20
CA PHE A 152 1.13 -30.16 -21.55
C PHE A 152 -0.16 -29.42 -21.95
N GLY A 153 -0.11 -28.10 -22.13
CA GLY A 153 -1.26 -27.29 -22.53
C GLY A 153 -2.31 -27.06 -21.43
N ILE A 154 -1.97 -27.30 -20.16
CA ILE A 154 -2.85 -27.09 -19.00
C ILE A 154 -2.55 -25.71 -18.39
N PRO A 155 -3.41 -24.69 -18.57
CA PRO A 155 -3.15 -23.34 -18.09
C PRO A 155 -3.49 -23.21 -16.60
N LEU A 156 -2.52 -23.44 -15.71
CA LEU A 156 -2.67 -23.13 -14.28
C LEU A 156 -2.56 -21.64 -13.96
N ILE A 157 -2.05 -20.85 -14.91
CA ILE A 157 -1.91 -19.39 -14.85
C ILE A 157 -2.46 -18.77 -16.14
N PRO A 158 -2.83 -17.48 -16.15
CA PRO A 158 -3.34 -16.82 -17.35
C PRO A 158 -2.36 -16.95 -18.53
N ARG A 159 -2.86 -17.27 -19.72
CA ARG A 159 -2.03 -17.44 -20.93
C ARG A 159 -1.24 -16.18 -21.29
N ASN A 160 -1.80 -15.01 -21.01
CA ASN A 160 -1.18 -13.71 -21.29
C ASN A 160 -0.25 -13.23 -20.17
N PHE A 161 -0.08 -14.00 -19.08
CA PHE A 161 0.70 -13.58 -17.90
C PHE A 161 2.08 -13.01 -18.25
N LEU A 162 2.86 -13.70 -19.09
CA LEU A 162 4.21 -13.24 -19.47
C LEU A 162 4.18 -11.96 -20.31
N LYS A 163 3.19 -11.80 -21.19
CA LYS A 163 3.00 -10.60 -22.00
C LYS A 163 2.62 -9.42 -21.11
N ALA A 164 1.63 -9.62 -20.24
CA ALA A 164 1.17 -8.64 -19.27
C ALA A 164 2.30 -8.20 -18.33
N LYS A 165 3.12 -9.15 -17.84
CA LYS A 165 4.28 -8.84 -17.00
C LYS A 165 5.27 -7.92 -17.70
N ARG A 166 5.64 -8.22 -18.96
CA ARG A 166 6.54 -7.37 -19.76
C ARG A 166 5.98 -5.99 -20.02
N GLU A 167 4.68 -5.89 -20.29
CA GLU A 167 4.00 -4.61 -20.48
C GLU A 167 4.02 -3.76 -19.21
N LEU A 168 3.80 -4.37 -18.04
CA LEU A 168 3.86 -3.69 -16.75
C LEU A 168 5.29 -3.25 -16.39
N GLU A 169 6.29 -4.08 -16.68
CA GLU A 169 7.72 -3.74 -16.55
C GLU A 169 8.09 -2.55 -17.45
N ASN A 170 7.67 -2.57 -18.72
CA ASN A 170 7.90 -1.46 -19.66
C ASN A 170 7.22 -0.17 -19.18
N TRP A 171 6.01 -0.28 -18.63
CA TRP A 171 5.26 0.83 -18.05
C TRP A 171 6.01 1.48 -16.87
N ALA A 172 6.63 0.66 -16.00
CA ALA A 172 7.42 1.13 -14.87
C ALA A 172 8.74 1.77 -15.33
N MET A 173 9.45 1.12 -16.25
CA MET A 173 10.72 1.62 -16.82
C MET A 173 10.54 2.97 -17.51
N LYS A 174 9.44 3.17 -18.24
CA LYS A 174 9.11 4.47 -18.87
C LYS A 174 9.02 5.58 -17.81
N ARG A 175 8.38 5.33 -16.67
CA ARG A 175 8.23 6.33 -15.59
C ARG A 175 9.51 6.61 -14.84
N ILE A 176 10.34 5.59 -14.66
CA ILE A 176 11.68 5.77 -14.11
C ILE A 176 12.48 6.72 -14.97
N LYS A 177 12.52 6.49 -16.30
CA LYS A 177 13.22 7.38 -17.22
C LYS A 177 12.71 8.82 -17.12
N LEU A 178 11.39 9.02 -17.11
CA LEU A 178 10.82 10.36 -16.95
C LEU A 178 11.17 11.00 -15.60
N SER A 179 11.35 10.20 -14.55
CA SER A 179 11.74 10.69 -13.22
C SER A 179 13.23 11.06 -13.19
N GLU A 180 14.09 10.30 -13.87
CA GLU A 180 15.50 10.63 -14.06
C GLU A 180 15.67 11.94 -14.84
N ASP A 181 14.93 12.12 -15.94
CA ASP A 181 14.99 13.34 -16.76
C ASP A 181 14.72 14.59 -15.90
N VAL A 182 13.80 14.52 -14.93
CA VAL A 182 13.51 15.64 -14.03
C VAL A 182 14.66 15.88 -13.06
N LEU A 183 15.22 14.84 -12.45
CA LEU A 183 16.33 14.97 -11.51
C LEU A 183 17.62 15.46 -12.20
N SER A 184 17.90 15.02 -13.42
CA SER A 184 19.08 15.44 -14.17
C SER A 184 18.99 16.89 -14.64
N ASN A 185 17.78 17.38 -14.94
CA ASN A 185 17.55 18.78 -15.32
C ASN A 185 17.42 19.74 -14.12
N ASN A 186 17.36 19.22 -12.89
CA ASN A 186 17.17 20.00 -11.67
C ASN A 186 18.24 19.59 -10.62
N PRO A 187 19.42 20.22 -10.63
CA PRO A 187 20.55 19.78 -9.82
C PRO A 187 20.35 19.95 -8.30
N THR A 188 19.33 20.70 -7.87
CA THR A 188 18.95 20.82 -6.46
C THR A 188 17.47 20.51 -6.26
N ASP A 189 17.16 19.75 -5.19
CA ASP A 189 15.78 19.37 -4.84
C ASP A 189 14.84 20.59 -4.75
N GLU A 190 15.37 21.75 -4.37
CA GLU A 190 14.65 23.02 -4.19
C GLU A 190 14.12 23.64 -5.49
N THR A 191 14.67 23.29 -6.66
CA THR A 191 14.18 23.84 -7.94
C THR A 191 12.95 23.12 -8.46
N ILE A 192 12.61 21.96 -7.89
CA ILE A 192 11.49 21.14 -8.33
C ILE A 192 10.20 21.65 -7.68
N SER A 193 9.21 21.98 -8.51
CA SER A 193 7.93 22.51 -8.03
C SER A 193 7.24 21.57 -7.03
N PRO A 194 6.45 22.09 -6.07
CA PRO A 194 5.65 21.28 -5.17
C PRO A 194 4.84 20.21 -5.91
N GLY A 195 4.90 18.97 -5.42
CA GLY A 195 4.24 17.80 -5.98
C GLY A 195 4.94 17.19 -7.21
N HIS A 196 5.95 17.84 -7.77
CA HIS A 196 6.68 17.34 -8.94
C HIS A 196 7.91 16.48 -8.56
N MET A 197 8.31 16.42 -7.29
CA MET A 197 9.44 15.58 -6.88
C MET A 197 9.06 14.09 -6.94
N PRO A 198 9.83 13.22 -7.62
CA PRO A 198 9.59 11.77 -7.59
C PRO A 198 10.13 11.18 -6.27
N LEU A 199 9.40 11.39 -5.17
CA LEU A 199 9.92 11.23 -3.80
C LEU A 199 10.49 9.84 -3.52
N LEU A 200 9.73 8.78 -3.80
CA LEU A 200 10.20 7.42 -3.54
C LEU A 200 11.33 7.01 -4.48
N TYR A 201 11.18 7.32 -5.78
CA TYR A 201 12.21 7.00 -6.76
C TYR A 201 13.54 7.69 -6.42
N HIS A 202 13.51 8.97 -6.05
CA HIS A 202 14.69 9.72 -5.63
C HIS A 202 15.33 9.09 -4.39
N ALA A 203 14.55 8.74 -3.35
CA ALA A 203 15.07 8.08 -2.16
C ALA A 203 15.74 6.73 -2.48
N LEU A 204 15.15 5.95 -3.39
CA LEU A 204 15.75 4.70 -3.85
C LEU A 204 17.05 4.92 -4.61
N LYS A 205 17.06 5.86 -5.58
CA LYS A 205 18.26 6.20 -6.36
C LYS A 205 19.40 6.66 -5.45
N THR A 206 19.12 7.59 -4.53
CA THR A 206 20.11 8.07 -3.56
C THR A 206 20.56 6.96 -2.61
N GLY A 207 19.67 6.06 -2.20
CA GLY A 207 20.03 4.90 -1.38
C GLY A 207 21.06 4.00 -2.08
N ILE A 208 20.88 3.75 -3.38
CA ILE A 208 21.83 2.95 -4.18
C ILE A 208 23.15 3.71 -4.40
N GLU A 209 23.12 5.02 -4.69
CA GLU A 209 24.31 5.87 -4.82
C GLU A 209 25.20 5.80 -3.57
N LEU A 210 24.61 5.95 -2.38
CA LEU A 210 25.34 5.93 -1.11
C LEU A 210 25.99 4.57 -0.81
N GLU A 211 25.39 3.48 -1.27
CA GLU A 211 25.94 2.13 -1.09
C GLU A 211 27.19 1.86 -1.93
N GLN A 212 27.35 2.58 -3.04
CA GLN A 212 28.55 2.50 -3.88
C GLN A 212 29.73 3.31 -3.33
N GLY A 213 29.56 3.98 -2.19
CA GLY A 213 30.57 4.86 -1.62
C GLY A 213 30.70 6.19 -2.39
N GLU A 214 29.77 6.49 -3.29
CA GLU A 214 29.72 7.78 -3.97
C GLU A 214 29.23 8.85 -2.99
N LYS A 215 29.91 10.00 -2.96
CA LYS A 215 29.37 11.18 -2.26
C LYS A 215 28.13 11.62 -3.03
N ARG A 216 27.05 11.97 -2.30
CA ARG A 216 25.81 12.55 -2.85
C ARG A 216 26.16 13.75 -3.73
N ASN A 217 26.39 13.51 -5.01
CA ASN A 217 26.88 14.48 -5.97
C ASN A 217 25.92 14.60 -7.16
N GLY A 218 24.85 13.79 -7.16
CA GLY A 218 23.76 13.84 -8.14
C GLY A 218 24.13 13.28 -9.51
N ARG A 219 25.33 12.71 -9.67
CA ARG A 219 25.84 12.18 -10.95
C ARG A 219 25.73 10.66 -11.07
N PHE A 220 25.18 9.99 -10.06
CA PHE A 220 24.96 8.56 -10.12
C PHE A 220 23.97 8.20 -11.23
N GLU A 221 24.44 7.39 -12.18
CA GLU A 221 23.65 6.84 -13.27
C GLU A 221 23.48 5.32 -13.06
N PRO A 222 22.26 4.86 -12.72
CA PRO A 222 22.03 3.45 -12.47
C PRO A 222 22.29 2.62 -13.74
N ASN A 223 23.03 1.52 -13.61
CA ASN A 223 23.17 0.55 -14.69
C ASN A 223 21.86 -0.23 -14.93
N ASN A 224 21.79 -1.04 -15.99
CA ASN A 224 20.56 -1.78 -16.35
C ASN A 224 20.02 -2.64 -15.19
N ILE A 225 20.89 -3.32 -14.44
CA ILE A 225 20.54 -4.15 -13.29
C ILE A 225 19.86 -3.30 -12.21
N GLN A 226 20.43 -2.15 -11.87
CA GLN A 226 19.88 -1.24 -10.87
C GLN A 226 18.58 -0.58 -11.33
N ARG A 227 18.44 -0.27 -12.62
CA ARG A 227 17.19 0.25 -13.18
C ARG A 227 16.04 -0.75 -13.04
N HIS A 228 16.30 -2.03 -13.25
CA HIS A 228 15.29 -3.08 -13.02
C HIS A 228 14.96 -3.24 -11.54
N GLU A 229 15.93 -3.14 -10.64
CA GLU A 229 15.70 -3.13 -9.19
C GLU A 229 14.82 -1.95 -8.77
N LEU A 230 15.13 -0.74 -9.25
CA LEU A 230 14.33 0.46 -9.04
C LEU A 230 12.90 0.30 -9.56
N ALA A 231 12.74 -0.26 -10.75
CA ALA A 231 11.43 -0.49 -11.39
C ALA A 231 10.58 -1.46 -10.59
N SER A 232 11.16 -2.59 -10.20
CA SER A 232 10.49 -3.61 -9.39
C SER A 232 10.08 -3.05 -8.04
N GLU A 233 10.96 -2.34 -7.35
CA GLU A 233 10.63 -1.74 -6.06
C GLU A 233 9.49 -0.72 -6.22
N CYS A 234 9.59 0.24 -7.14
CA CYS A 234 8.56 1.24 -7.37
C CYS A 234 7.19 0.63 -7.68
N LEU A 235 7.15 -0.43 -8.48
CA LEU A 235 5.91 -1.11 -8.85
C LEU A 235 5.23 -1.74 -7.62
N ASP A 236 6.00 -2.37 -6.73
CA ASP A 236 5.46 -3.07 -5.56
C ASP A 236 4.88 -2.12 -4.49
N HIS A 237 5.20 -0.82 -4.55
CA HIS A 237 4.59 0.19 -3.69
C HIS A 237 3.20 0.64 -4.18
N LEU A 238 2.78 0.27 -5.39
CA LEU A 238 1.43 0.54 -5.90
C LEU A 238 0.41 -0.39 -5.21
N GLY A 239 0.01 -0.05 -3.98
CA GLY A 239 -0.87 -0.88 -3.16
C GLY A 239 -2.03 -0.14 -2.47
N ILE A 240 -3.24 -0.46 -2.94
CA ILE A 240 -4.58 -0.58 -2.30
C ILE A 240 -5.22 0.61 -1.56
N THR A 241 -6.52 0.75 -1.80
CA THR A 241 -7.45 1.77 -1.28
C THR A 241 -8.45 1.27 -0.22
N PHE A 242 -9.02 2.23 0.52
CA PHE A 242 -9.92 2.10 1.66
C PHE A 242 -11.42 2.19 1.31
N SER A 243 -11.87 1.52 0.24
CA SER A 243 -13.30 1.50 -0.15
C SER A 243 -14.22 0.95 0.94
N TYR A 244 -13.68 0.15 1.87
CA TYR A 244 -14.48 -0.42 2.95
C TYR A 244 -14.95 0.61 3.98
N VAL A 245 -14.24 1.73 4.16
CA VAL A 245 -14.67 2.79 5.07
C VAL A 245 -15.98 3.40 4.57
N ILE A 246 -15.99 3.84 3.30
CA ILE A 246 -17.17 4.45 2.66
C ILE A 246 -18.35 3.48 2.67
N LEU A 247 -18.13 2.20 2.36
CA LEU A 247 -19.18 1.16 2.38
C LEU A 247 -19.83 0.99 3.76
N ASN A 248 -19.05 1.05 4.85
CA ASN A 248 -19.65 0.92 6.18
C ASN A 248 -20.35 2.19 6.62
N LEU A 249 -19.80 3.36 6.27
CA LEU A 249 -20.44 4.63 6.60
C LEU A 249 -21.78 4.81 5.88
N SER A 250 -21.87 4.41 4.60
CA SER A 250 -23.13 4.47 3.86
C SER A 250 -24.21 3.52 4.40
N ARG A 251 -23.82 2.48 5.14
CA ARG A 251 -24.73 1.56 5.84
C ARG A 251 -25.03 1.96 7.28
N ASN A 252 -24.35 2.96 7.83
CA ASN A 252 -24.47 3.38 9.22
C ASN A 252 -24.55 4.91 9.29
N LEU A 253 -25.71 5.47 8.91
CA LEU A 253 -25.93 6.91 8.80
C LEU A 253 -25.69 7.67 10.11
N GLU A 254 -25.98 7.07 11.27
CA GLU A 254 -25.69 7.67 12.58
C GLU A 254 -24.18 7.86 12.81
N ILE A 255 -23.38 6.86 12.45
CA ILE A 255 -21.92 6.91 12.56
C ILE A 255 -21.36 7.90 11.53
N GLN A 256 -21.91 7.93 10.31
CA GLN A 256 -21.53 8.91 9.30
C GLN A 256 -21.80 10.34 9.79
N GLU A 257 -22.96 10.59 10.38
CA GLU A 257 -23.32 11.90 10.93
C GLU A 257 -22.41 12.29 12.10
N GLN A 258 -22.11 11.36 13.02
CA GLN A 258 -21.18 11.60 14.12
C GLN A 258 -19.77 11.97 13.61
N LEU A 259 -19.26 11.26 12.61
CA LEU A 259 -17.97 11.56 11.98
C LEU A 259 -18.01 12.94 11.31
N ARG A 260 -19.10 13.27 10.60
CA ARG A 260 -19.29 14.58 9.98
C ARG A 260 -19.26 15.71 11.02
N GLN A 261 -19.92 15.53 12.16
CA GLN A 261 -19.91 16.52 13.25
C GLN A 261 -18.52 16.72 13.85
N GLU A 262 -17.77 15.64 14.10
CA GLU A 262 -16.38 15.74 14.57
C GLU A 262 -15.52 16.50 13.56
N LEU A 263 -15.60 16.14 12.28
CA LEU A 263 -14.85 16.79 11.22
C LEU A 263 -15.23 18.29 11.08
N LEU A 264 -16.49 18.68 11.33
CA LEU A 264 -16.94 20.08 11.31
C LEU A 264 -16.51 20.88 12.54
N SER A 265 -16.16 20.21 13.64
CA SER A 265 -15.74 20.85 14.90
C SER A 265 -14.33 21.43 14.88
N ILE A 266 -13.52 21.09 13.86
CA ILE A 266 -12.15 21.63 13.73
C ILE A 266 -12.18 23.13 13.46
N SER A 267 -11.14 23.85 13.93
CA SER A 267 -11.07 25.31 13.87
C SER A 267 -11.25 25.89 12.46
N GLN A 268 -10.67 25.22 11.46
CA GLN A 268 -10.81 25.56 10.04
C GLN A 268 -11.39 24.35 9.30
N PRO A 269 -12.71 24.18 9.29
CA PRO A 269 -13.32 23.02 8.66
C PRO A 269 -13.16 23.11 7.15
N PHE A 270 -12.70 22.01 6.56
CA PHE A 270 -12.71 21.86 5.11
C PHE A 270 -14.12 22.08 4.54
N ARG A 271 -14.23 22.91 3.49
CA ARG A 271 -15.46 23.17 2.74
C ARG A 271 -15.16 23.13 1.25
N TYR A 272 -16.06 22.48 0.50
CA TYR A 272 -16.07 22.45 -0.96
C TYR A 272 -17.48 22.77 -1.43
N HIS A 273 -17.65 23.88 -2.16
CA HIS A 273 -18.95 24.30 -2.69
C HIS A 273 -18.77 25.20 -3.91
N ASN A 274 -19.47 24.93 -5.01
CA ASN A 274 -19.40 25.70 -6.27
C ASN A 274 -17.96 26.01 -6.70
N GLU A 275 -17.10 24.99 -6.71
CA GLU A 275 -15.66 25.08 -7.04
C GLU A 275 -14.82 25.96 -6.09
N LYS A 276 -15.43 26.59 -5.09
CA LYS A 276 -14.71 27.26 -4.00
C LYS A 276 -14.32 26.24 -2.94
N ARG A 277 -13.05 26.32 -2.53
CA ARG A 277 -12.45 25.37 -1.61
C ARG A 277 -11.62 26.06 -0.55
N THR A 278 -11.72 25.59 0.69
CA THR A 278 -10.79 25.97 1.75
C THR A 278 -9.52 25.14 1.66
N GLU A 279 -8.49 25.53 2.40
CA GLU A 279 -7.32 24.66 2.56
C GLU A 279 -7.71 23.34 3.22
N LEU A 280 -7.05 22.25 2.81
CA LEU A 280 -7.18 20.96 3.49
C LEU A 280 -6.67 21.11 4.94
N PRO A 281 -7.27 20.44 5.94
CA PRO A 281 -6.72 20.40 7.29
C PRO A 281 -5.29 19.86 7.29
N THR A 282 -4.51 20.23 8.31
CA THR A 282 -3.18 19.66 8.47
C THR A 282 -3.31 18.20 8.92
N PRO A 283 -2.32 17.34 8.61
CA PRO A 283 -2.32 15.97 9.09
C PRO A 283 -2.45 15.86 10.60
N GLN A 284 -1.78 16.74 11.35
CA GLN A 284 -1.86 16.77 12.82
C GLN A 284 -3.28 17.09 13.31
N THR A 285 -4.01 17.93 12.58
CA THR A 285 -5.41 18.22 12.89
C THR A 285 -6.28 16.97 12.74
N LEU A 286 -6.08 16.19 11.66
CA LEU A 286 -6.85 14.98 11.40
C LEU A 286 -6.48 13.85 12.37
N GLU A 287 -5.18 13.68 12.67
CA GLU A 287 -4.71 12.68 13.63
C GLU A 287 -5.21 12.95 15.06
N ALA A 288 -5.54 14.18 15.40
CA ALA A 288 -6.10 14.54 16.70
C ALA A 288 -7.58 14.16 16.85
N LEU A 289 -8.25 13.72 15.77
CA LEU A 289 -9.67 13.39 15.77
C LEU A 289 -9.90 11.94 16.21
N PRO A 290 -10.40 11.69 17.45
CA PRO A 290 -10.51 10.34 17.99
C PRO A 290 -11.49 9.47 17.20
N PHE A 291 -12.62 10.00 16.73
CA PHE A 291 -13.64 9.22 16.05
C PHE A 291 -13.27 8.90 14.61
N LEU A 292 -12.65 9.83 13.88
CA LEU A 292 -12.02 9.58 12.58
C LEU A 292 -11.03 8.41 12.67
N ASN A 293 -10.10 8.47 13.64
CA ASN A 293 -9.13 7.39 13.86
C ASN A 293 -9.83 6.07 14.22
N ALA A 294 -10.89 6.10 15.02
CA ALA A 294 -11.69 4.93 15.37
C ALA A 294 -12.32 4.26 14.14
N VAL A 295 -12.92 5.06 13.25
CA VAL A 295 -13.52 4.60 11.99
C VAL A 295 -12.48 3.94 11.09
N ILE A 296 -11.31 4.56 10.93
CA ILE A 296 -10.21 4.01 10.11
C ILE A 296 -9.67 2.72 10.74
N LYS A 297 -9.36 2.71 12.05
CA LYS A 297 -8.84 1.53 12.76
C LYS A 297 -9.82 0.36 12.70
N GLU A 298 -11.12 0.60 12.84
CA GLU A 298 -12.13 -0.45 12.79
C GLU A 298 -12.31 -1.03 11.38
N SER A 299 -12.28 -0.16 10.38
CA SER A 299 -12.37 -0.57 8.98
C SER A 299 -11.17 -1.45 8.61
N LEU A 300 -9.96 -1.05 9.01
CA LEU A 300 -8.73 -1.83 8.84
C LEU A 300 -8.73 -3.15 9.63
N ARG A 301 -9.37 -3.20 10.79
CA ARG A 301 -9.49 -4.44 11.57
C ARG A 301 -10.33 -5.47 10.82
N LEU A 302 -11.47 -5.06 10.24
CA LEU A 302 -12.33 -6.01 9.54
C LEU A 302 -11.84 -6.34 8.12
N ARG A 303 -11.31 -5.33 7.43
CA ARG A 303 -10.78 -5.41 6.06
C ARG A 303 -9.48 -4.61 5.96
N ASN A 304 -8.38 -5.26 6.29
CA ASN A 304 -7.07 -4.71 6.00
C ASN A 304 -6.75 -4.86 4.51
N THR A 305 -5.93 -3.95 3.97
CA THR A 305 -5.59 -3.89 2.55
C THR A 305 -4.81 -5.12 2.08
N ALA A 306 -3.93 -5.68 2.91
CA ALA A 306 -3.14 -6.88 2.57
C ALA A 306 -3.49 -8.08 3.48
N PRO A 307 -4.57 -8.83 3.20
CA PRO A 307 -4.95 -10.02 3.97
C PRO A 307 -4.06 -11.22 3.57
N THR A 308 -2.75 -11.12 3.78
CA THR A 308 -1.79 -12.18 3.45
C THR A 308 -1.34 -12.93 4.70
N LEU A 309 -0.80 -14.14 4.50
CA LEU A 309 -0.23 -14.99 5.55
C LEU A 309 1.07 -14.43 6.16
N ASN A 310 1.63 -13.35 5.61
CA ASN A 310 2.90 -12.75 6.04
C ASN A 310 3.98 -13.80 6.38
N PRO A 311 4.31 -14.73 5.45
CA PRO A 311 5.11 -15.90 5.77
C PRO A 311 6.54 -15.50 6.20
N ARG A 312 7.08 -16.26 7.14
CA ARG A 312 8.47 -16.23 7.58
C ARG A 312 9.06 -17.63 7.49
N ILE A 313 10.37 -17.72 7.33
CA ILE A 313 11.10 -18.98 7.38
C ILE A 313 11.94 -18.96 8.65
N THR A 314 11.82 -19.99 9.49
CA THR A 314 12.64 -20.11 10.69
C THR A 314 14.13 -20.19 10.32
N PRO A 315 15.03 -19.57 11.10
CA PRO A 315 16.47 -19.53 10.80
C PRO A 315 17.08 -20.91 10.55
N THR A 316 18.10 -20.96 9.69
CA THR A 316 18.91 -22.16 9.50
C THR A 316 19.72 -22.48 10.76
N GLY A 317 20.07 -23.76 10.95
CA GLY A 317 20.99 -24.19 12.01
C GLY A 317 20.43 -24.24 13.44
N ARG A 318 19.21 -23.74 13.70
CA ARG A 318 18.60 -23.82 15.04
C ARG A 318 17.10 -24.09 15.02
N LYS A 319 16.62 -24.75 16.06
CA LYS A 319 15.18 -24.82 16.36
C LYS A 319 14.74 -23.52 17.04
N VAL A 320 13.47 -23.16 16.90
CA VAL A 320 12.89 -21.97 17.53
C VAL A 320 11.61 -22.32 18.28
N THR A 321 11.23 -21.48 19.24
CA THR A 321 9.93 -21.55 19.93
C THR A 321 9.00 -20.49 19.35
N ILE A 322 7.74 -20.85 19.10
CA ILE A 322 6.70 -19.96 18.56
C ILE A 322 5.45 -20.13 19.41
N GLY A 323 5.21 -19.18 20.32
CA GLY A 323 4.14 -19.31 21.30
C GLY A 323 4.30 -20.59 22.12
N PRO A 324 3.28 -21.46 22.20
CA PRO A 324 3.36 -22.73 22.92
C PRO A 324 4.09 -23.84 22.13
N CYS A 325 4.48 -23.60 20.88
CA CYS A 325 5.13 -24.60 20.04
C CYS A 325 6.66 -24.51 20.20
N ASP A 326 7.22 -25.40 21.01
CA ASP A 326 8.67 -25.54 21.15
C ASP A 326 9.29 -26.36 20.01
N ASN A 327 10.61 -26.21 19.84
CA ASN A 327 11.42 -27.05 18.96
C ASN A 327 11.02 -27.00 17.47
N VAL A 328 10.41 -25.91 17.00
CA VAL A 328 10.06 -25.70 15.59
C VAL A 328 11.33 -25.84 14.74
N PRO A 329 11.38 -26.78 13.78
CA PRO A 329 12.60 -27.05 13.02
C PRO A 329 13.05 -25.86 12.16
N ALA A 330 14.36 -25.70 11.97
CA ALA A 330 14.94 -24.77 10.99
C ALA A 330 14.34 -24.93 9.58
N GLY A 331 14.24 -23.85 8.80
CA GLY A 331 13.65 -23.89 7.45
C GLY A 331 12.13 -24.11 7.39
N THR A 332 11.43 -24.08 8.52
CA THR A 332 9.97 -24.17 8.56
C THR A 332 9.34 -22.84 8.16
N ARG A 333 8.36 -22.88 7.25
CA ARG A 333 7.54 -21.71 6.90
C ARG A 333 6.44 -21.53 7.96
N VAL A 334 6.29 -20.31 8.45
CA VAL A 334 5.33 -19.91 9.49
C VAL A 334 4.57 -18.69 8.99
N GLY A 335 3.24 -18.74 9.04
CA GLY A 335 2.39 -17.61 8.68
C GLY A 335 1.67 -17.02 9.90
N ALA A 336 1.44 -15.71 9.87
CA ALA A 336 0.55 -15.00 10.77
C ALA A 336 -0.49 -14.27 9.92
N PHE A 337 -1.77 -14.43 10.27
CA PHE A 337 -2.86 -13.90 9.48
C PHE A 337 -3.60 -12.83 10.26
N ALA A 338 -3.51 -11.57 9.81
CA ALA A 338 -4.12 -10.41 10.46
C ALA A 338 -5.62 -10.63 10.69
N TRP A 339 -6.32 -11.21 9.72
CA TRP A 339 -7.72 -11.60 9.83
C TRP A 339 -8.00 -12.31 11.15
N CYS A 340 -7.31 -13.43 11.41
CA CYS A 340 -7.51 -14.24 12.62
C CYS A 340 -7.29 -13.44 13.90
N LEU A 341 -6.22 -12.63 13.94
CA LEU A 341 -5.90 -11.79 15.10
C LEU A 341 -6.99 -10.76 15.35
N HIS A 342 -7.44 -10.10 14.28
CA HIS A 342 -8.48 -9.08 14.28
C HIS A 342 -9.86 -9.59 14.66
N ARG A 343 -10.04 -10.91 14.79
CA ARG A 343 -11.30 -11.52 15.25
C ARG A 343 -11.12 -12.42 16.46
N ASN A 344 -10.05 -12.19 17.22
CA ASN A 344 -9.90 -12.75 18.56
C ASN A 344 -10.86 -12.04 19.52
N GLU A 345 -11.79 -12.79 20.11
CA GLU A 345 -12.81 -12.28 21.04
C GLU A 345 -12.24 -11.72 22.34
N GLU A 346 -10.99 -12.07 22.69
CA GLU A 346 -10.25 -11.50 23.81
C GLU A 346 -10.13 -9.97 23.69
N GLY A 347 -9.78 -9.48 22.49
CA GLY A 347 -9.67 -8.03 22.20
C GLY A 347 -10.92 -7.44 21.54
N TYR A 348 -11.69 -8.26 20.83
CA TYR A 348 -12.79 -7.79 19.97
C TYR A 348 -14.10 -8.58 20.24
N PRO A 349 -14.88 -8.20 21.26
CA PRO A 349 -16.22 -8.73 21.45
C PRO A 349 -17.08 -8.45 20.21
N ASN A 350 -17.91 -9.43 19.83
CA ASN A 350 -18.64 -9.43 18.57
C ASN A 350 -17.69 -9.13 17.39
N PRO A 351 -16.68 -9.99 17.16
CA PRO A 351 -15.52 -9.65 16.33
C PRO A 351 -15.86 -9.43 14.85
N ARG A 352 -17.04 -9.84 14.40
CA ARG A 352 -17.50 -9.65 13.02
C ARG A 352 -18.29 -8.35 12.81
N THR A 353 -18.71 -7.70 13.89
CA THR A 353 -19.43 -6.42 13.85
C THR A 353 -18.46 -5.28 13.60
N TRP A 354 -18.79 -4.43 12.63
CA TRP A 354 -18.07 -3.16 12.43
C TRP A 354 -18.60 -2.16 13.45
N ASP A 355 -17.78 -1.84 14.44
CA ASP A 355 -18.13 -0.96 15.55
C ASP A 355 -16.94 -0.05 15.88
N PRO A 356 -16.93 1.20 15.38
CA PRO A 356 -15.90 2.18 15.69
C PRO A 356 -15.84 2.55 17.19
N MET A 357 -16.96 2.46 17.92
CA MET A 357 -17.00 2.84 19.34
C MET A 357 -16.09 1.98 20.20
N ARG A 358 -15.73 0.77 19.73
CA ARG A 358 -14.70 -0.04 20.41
C ARG A 358 -13.36 0.67 20.53
N TRP A 359 -13.06 1.69 19.74
CA TRP A 359 -11.79 2.42 19.85
C TRP A 359 -11.92 3.68 20.71
N ILE A 360 -13.14 4.08 21.04
CA ILE A 360 -13.45 5.18 21.95
C ILE A 360 -13.61 4.58 23.35
N VAL A 361 -12.48 4.25 23.96
CA VAL A 361 -12.45 3.62 25.29
C VAL A 361 -12.17 4.61 26.39
N ASP A 362 -12.81 4.39 27.53
CA ASP A 362 -12.31 4.90 28.79
C ASP A 362 -11.04 4.13 29.18
N SER A 363 -10.14 4.82 29.87
CA SER A 363 -8.96 4.31 30.55
C SER A 363 -9.20 3.04 31.40
N SER A 364 -10.44 2.79 31.81
CA SER A 364 -10.87 1.64 32.61
C SER A 364 -11.21 0.38 31.79
N ASP A 365 -11.25 0.41 30.45
CA ASP A 365 -11.62 -0.76 29.63
C ASP A 365 -10.57 -1.89 29.77
N PRO A 366 -10.90 -3.02 30.42
CA PRO A 366 -9.96 -4.12 30.62
C PRO A 366 -9.52 -4.78 29.31
N LYS A 367 -10.25 -4.57 28.20
CA LYS A 367 -9.95 -5.14 26.88
C LYS A 367 -9.05 -4.23 26.04
N ALA A 368 -8.80 -2.98 26.45
CA ALA A 368 -8.00 -2.04 25.65
C ALA A 368 -6.60 -2.58 25.33
N GLY A 369 -5.92 -3.18 26.33
CA GLY A 369 -4.59 -3.78 26.14
C GLY A 369 -4.58 -4.97 25.18
N ALA A 370 -5.59 -5.85 25.27
CA ALA A 370 -5.74 -6.97 24.33
C ALA A 370 -6.11 -6.47 22.92
N ARG A 371 -6.97 -5.46 22.82
CA ARG A 371 -7.41 -4.86 21.56
C ARG A 371 -6.25 -4.29 20.76
N GLU A 372 -5.36 -3.55 21.42
CA GLU A 372 -4.18 -2.98 20.77
C GLU A 372 -3.16 -4.06 20.41
N ARG A 373 -2.94 -5.05 21.29
CA ARG A 373 -2.06 -6.20 21.02
C ARG A 373 -2.46 -6.97 19.76
N TRP A 374 -3.76 -7.18 19.56
CA TRP A 374 -4.27 -7.94 18.43
C TRP A 374 -4.46 -7.10 17.16
N TRP A 375 -4.29 -5.78 17.24
CA TRP A 375 -4.45 -4.91 16.08
C TRP A 375 -3.20 -4.97 15.20
N TRP A 376 -3.30 -5.71 14.10
CA TRP A 376 -2.17 -6.04 13.24
C TRP A 376 -2.39 -5.67 11.77
N ALA A 377 -3.00 -4.51 11.50
CA ALA A 377 -3.34 -4.07 10.14
C ALA A 377 -2.12 -3.85 9.23
N PHE A 378 -1.02 -3.38 9.82
CA PHE A 378 0.23 -3.05 9.11
C PHE A 378 1.39 -3.99 9.45
N GLY A 379 1.11 -5.12 10.10
CA GLY A 379 2.15 -6.02 10.59
C GLY A 379 2.91 -5.45 11.79
N SER A 380 4.03 -6.09 12.16
CA SER A 380 4.90 -5.66 13.26
C SER A 380 6.34 -6.12 13.06
N GLY A 381 7.25 -5.57 13.88
CA GLY A 381 8.67 -5.91 13.89
C GLY A 381 9.43 -5.43 12.65
N SER A 382 10.53 -6.10 12.32
CA SER A 382 11.43 -5.69 11.23
C SER A 382 10.78 -5.69 9.84
N ARG A 383 9.62 -6.32 9.69
CA ARG A 383 8.85 -6.43 8.43
C ARG A 383 7.50 -5.68 8.50
N GLN A 384 7.31 -4.78 9.47
CA GLN A 384 6.14 -3.91 9.52
C GLN A 384 6.08 -3.02 8.26
N CYS A 385 4.88 -2.78 7.76
CA CYS A 385 4.64 -1.93 6.59
C CYS A 385 5.31 -0.56 6.79
N LEU A 386 6.10 -0.13 5.80
CA LEU A 386 6.67 1.23 5.78
C LEU A 386 5.61 2.28 5.43
N GLY A 387 4.68 1.93 4.55
CA GLY A 387 3.61 2.80 4.09
C GLY A 387 2.51 3.09 5.11
N GLN A 388 2.64 2.66 6.38
CA GLN A 388 1.60 2.89 7.39
C GLN A 388 1.26 4.38 7.53
N ASN A 389 2.27 5.24 7.70
CA ASN A 389 2.02 6.68 7.84
C ASN A 389 1.46 7.26 6.54
N LEU A 390 2.00 6.85 5.38
CA LEU A 390 1.53 7.31 4.07
C LEU A 390 0.05 6.94 3.84
N ALA A 391 -0.37 5.76 4.26
CA ALA A 391 -1.77 5.33 4.23
C ALA A 391 -2.63 6.26 5.09
N PHE A 392 -2.29 6.46 6.36
CA PHE A 392 -3.06 7.38 7.23
C PHE A 392 -3.15 8.81 6.68
N GLU A 393 -2.09 9.33 6.05
CA GLU A 393 -2.09 10.64 5.39
C GLU A 393 -3.08 10.69 4.21
N CYS A 394 -3.07 9.64 3.38
CA CYS A 394 -3.97 9.47 2.25
C CYS A 394 -5.43 9.31 2.73
N ASP A 395 -5.69 8.34 3.60
CA ASP A 395 -7.04 7.92 3.98
C ASP A 395 -7.72 8.91 4.91
N GLY A 396 -6.98 9.51 5.85
CA GLY A 396 -7.50 10.56 6.72
C GLY A 396 -7.97 11.76 5.89
N SER A 397 -7.24 12.10 4.84
CA SER A 397 -7.60 13.17 3.92
C SER A 397 -8.75 12.76 2.99
N GLU A 398 -8.85 11.49 2.59
CA GLU A 398 -9.99 10.95 1.85
C GLU A 398 -11.30 11.11 2.65
N GLN A 399 -11.29 10.96 3.98
CA GLN A 399 -12.52 11.14 4.77
C GLN A 399 -13.09 12.57 4.74
N LEU A 400 -12.31 13.57 4.29
CA LEU A 400 -12.81 14.93 4.06
C LEU A 400 -13.85 14.98 2.94
N ILE A 401 -13.82 14.00 2.03
CA ILE A 401 -14.81 13.83 0.97
C ILE A 401 -16.21 13.65 1.55
N LEU A 402 -16.33 12.97 2.70
CA LEU A 402 -17.60 12.69 3.37
C LEU A 402 -18.24 13.92 4.01
N LYS A 403 -17.54 15.07 4.05
CA LYS A 403 -18.18 16.34 4.44
C LYS A 403 -19.08 16.90 3.35
N ILE A 404 -18.87 16.51 2.10
CA ILE A 404 -19.44 17.21 0.95
C ILE A 404 -20.89 16.76 0.71
N GLU A 405 -21.18 15.47 0.89
CA GLU A 405 -22.53 14.92 0.79
C GLU A 405 -22.75 13.75 1.75
N ARG A 406 -24.02 13.50 2.09
CA ARG A 406 -24.43 12.23 2.68
C ARG A 406 -24.22 11.13 1.64
N VAL A 407 -23.49 10.08 2.01
CA VAL A 407 -23.35 8.89 1.16
C VAL A 407 -24.44 7.91 1.54
N GLU A 408 -25.34 7.62 0.61
CA GLU A 408 -26.45 6.66 0.74
C GLU A 408 -26.23 5.49 -0.24
N THR A 409 -26.66 4.27 0.11
CA THR A 409 -26.55 3.06 -0.75
C THR A 409 -27.85 2.69 -1.42
#